data_AF-A8X7M8-F1
#
_entry.id   AF-A8X7M8-F1
#
_cell.length_a   1.000
_cell.length_b   1.000
_cell.length_c   1.000
_cell.angle_alpha   90.00
_cell.angle_beta   90.00
_cell.angle_gamma   90.00
#
_symmetry.space_group_name_H-M   'P 1'
#
loop_
_entity.id
_entity.type
_entity.pdbx_description
1 polymer ?
#
loop_
_entity_poly.entity_id
_entity_poly.type
_entity_poly.pdbx_seq_one_letter_code
_entity_poly.pdbx_strand_id
1 'polypeptide(L)'
;MRATSKIERELVEKVNNNILKLSYYAMGNEEPHEDIEISQDEKYKIIRKNNVHFGEEMMPLMAFLLRTGTIEYFFAASFWPFSEMLRTNKKYRIKSLRVDPSNEEGLMIMKGCDEKIIETVTIHENFKEIPVEEIVALPSLKSVKTWNLLGVTYPISVLIFIAYWFTIDVEIETNLNTQMFGYETFELITDFFSQRIEHQTDNKCTIRIDDRKRVTVTVTIIEVKELIVVEEFIVAEVHL
;
A
#
# COMPACT_ATOMS: atom_id res chain seq x y z
N MET A 1 -7.20 5.24 -37.92
CA MET A 1 -7.72 4.36 -36.84
C MET A 1 -7.06 2.99 -37.02
N ARG A 2 -6.12 2.60 -36.14
CA ARG A 2 -5.52 1.25 -36.18
C ARG A 2 -6.59 0.24 -35.81
N ALA A 3 -6.73 -0.82 -36.61
CA ALA A 3 -7.63 -1.93 -36.33
C ALA A 3 -7.10 -2.67 -35.09
N THR A 4 -7.83 -2.61 -33.98
CA THR A 4 -7.51 -3.37 -32.77
C THR A 4 -7.68 -4.87 -33.05
N SER A 5 -6.65 -5.65 -32.71
CA SER A 5 -6.61 -7.10 -32.89
C SER A 5 -7.71 -7.79 -32.07
N LYS A 6 -8.09 -9.02 -32.46
CA LYS A 6 -9.10 -9.83 -31.75
C LYS A 6 -8.76 -9.99 -30.25
N ILE A 7 -7.47 -10.13 -29.93
CA ILE A 7 -6.96 -10.24 -28.56
C ILE A 7 -7.17 -8.94 -27.78
N GLU A 8 -6.97 -7.76 -28.40
CA GLU A 8 -7.24 -6.46 -27.76
C GLU A 8 -8.73 -6.26 -27.44
N ARG A 9 -9.64 -6.75 -28.29
CA ARG A 9 -11.09 -6.71 -27.98
C ARG A 9 -11.47 -7.64 -26.84
N GLU A 10 -10.97 -8.87 -26.86
CA GLU A 10 -11.19 -9.85 -25.77
C GLU A 10 -10.57 -9.36 -24.44
N LEU A 11 -9.43 -8.67 -24.51
CA LEU A 11 -8.81 -8.00 -23.37
C LEU A 11 -9.68 -6.85 -22.86
N VAL A 12 -10.18 -5.97 -23.72
CA VAL A 12 -11.06 -4.86 -23.31
C VAL A 12 -12.35 -5.38 -22.65
N GLU A 13 -12.95 -6.45 -23.17
CA GLU A 13 -14.14 -7.07 -22.56
C GLU A 13 -13.85 -7.71 -21.19
N LYS A 14 -12.67 -8.30 -20.99
CA LYS A 14 -12.25 -8.86 -19.68
C LYS A 14 -11.82 -7.77 -18.69
N VAL A 15 -11.12 -6.74 -19.16
CA VAL A 15 -10.68 -5.57 -18.38
C VAL A 15 -11.88 -4.80 -17.84
N ASN A 16 -12.98 -4.75 -18.59
CA ASN A 16 -14.24 -4.16 -18.10
C ASN A 16 -14.82 -4.89 -16.87
N ASN A 17 -14.39 -6.12 -16.59
CA ASN A 17 -14.99 -6.98 -15.56
C ASN A 17 -14.12 -7.30 -14.34
N ASN A 18 -12.77 -7.21 -14.40
CA ASN A 18 -11.80 -7.10 -13.28
C ASN A 18 -10.38 -7.41 -13.79
N ILE A 19 -9.36 -6.70 -13.28
CA ILE A 19 -7.93 -6.97 -13.46
C ILE A 19 -7.40 -7.52 -12.14
N LEU A 20 -6.71 -8.66 -12.14
CA LEU A 20 -6.19 -9.24 -10.90
C LEU A 20 -4.98 -8.48 -10.37
N LYS A 21 -3.96 -8.27 -11.20
CA LYS A 21 -2.73 -7.63 -10.75
C LYS A 21 -2.18 -6.73 -11.84
N LEU A 22 -1.74 -5.55 -11.42
CA LEU A 22 -0.99 -4.62 -12.25
C LEU A 22 0.19 -4.12 -11.44
N SER A 23 1.41 -4.38 -11.89
CA SER A 23 2.63 -3.94 -11.19
C SER A 23 3.65 -3.37 -12.15
N TYR A 24 4.24 -2.24 -11.75
CA TYR A 24 5.33 -1.59 -12.43
C TYR A 24 6.48 -1.39 -11.45
N TYR A 25 7.68 -1.82 -11.81
CA TYR A 25 8.88 -1.64 -11.02
C TYR A 25 10.04 -1.17 -11.91
N ALA A 26 10.52 0.05 -11.65
CA ALA A 26 11.74 0.58 -12.25
C ALA A 26 12.57 1.28 -11.17
N MET A 27 13.50 0.56 -10.54
CA MET A 27 14.45 1.14 -9.58
C MET A 27 15.89 0.71 -9.88
N GLY A 28 16.79 1.69 -9.99
CA GLY A 28 18.24 1.48 -9.94
C GLY A 28 18.86 0.74 -11.14
N ASN A 29 19.92 -0.04 -10.86
CA ASN A 29 20.62 -0.89 -11.82
C ASN A 29 19.84 -2.18 -12.17
N GLU A 30 18.68 -2.40 -11.55
CA GLU A 30 17.83 -3.55 -11.83
C GLU A 30 17.06 -3.30 -13.14
N GLU A 31 16.87 -4.37 -13.93
CA GLU A 31 16.07 -4.26 -15.14
C GLU A 31 14.63 -3.92 -14.76
N PRO A 32 14.04 -2.84 -15.31
CA PRO A 32 12.66 -2.51 -15.05
C PRO A 32 11.77 -3.67 -15.50
N HIS A 33 10.90 -4.12 -14.61
CA HIS A 33 9.98 -5.21 -14.88
C HIS A 33 8.56 -4.78 -14.58
N GLU A 34 7.65 -5.18 -15.47
CA GLU A 34 6.21 -5.06 -15.25
C GLU A 34 5.58 -6.44 -15.37
N ASP A 35 4.63 -6.70 -14.48
CA ASP A 35 3.72 -7.83 -14.58
C ASP A 35 2.29 -7.28 -14.67
N ILE A 36 1.60 -7.58 -15.78
CA ILE A 36 0.16 -7.39 -15.91
C ILE A 36 -0.50 -8.78 -15.88
N GLU A 37 -1.36 -9.00 -14.91
CA GLU A 37 -2.13 -10.23 -14.77
C GLU A 37 -3.63 -9.88 -14.78
N ILE A 38 -4.28 -10.20 -15.88
CA ILE A 38 -5.70 -9.85 -16.09
C ILE A 38 -6.61 -10.96 -15.57
N SER A 39 -6.13 -12.20 -15.52
CA SER A 39 -6.84 -13.34 -14.95
C SER A 39 -5.86 -14.38 -14.41
N GLN A 40 -6.34 -15.33 -13.59
CA GLN A 40 -5.52 -16.41 -13.02
C GLN A 40 -4.95 -17.38 -14.07
N ASP A 41 -5.40 -17.25 -15.33
CA ASP A 41 -4.89 -18.02 -16.45
C ASP A 41 -3.59 -17.39 -16.97
N GLU A 42 -2.49 -18.15 -16.89
CA GLU A 42 -1.14 -17.73 -17.27
C GLU A 42 -1.06 -17.14 -18.68
N LYS A 43 -1.95 -17.53 -19.60
CA LYS A 43 -1.93 -17.00 -20.98
C LYS A 43 -2.26 -15.51 -21.08
N TYR A 44 -2.84 -14.92 -20.03
CA TYR A 44 -3.12 -13.49 -19.94
C TYR A 44 -2.12 -12.74 -19.04
N LYS A 45 -1.04 -13.41 -18.66
CA LYS A 45 0.07 -12.79 -17.95
C LYS A 45 1.02 -12.16 -18.96
N ILE A 46 1.16 -10.84 -18.92
CA ILE A 46 2.15 -10.10 -19.68
C ILE A 46 3.31 -9.84 -18.74
N ILE A 47 4.39 -10.61 -18.90
CA ILE A 47 5.68 -10.40 -18.21
C ILE A 47 6.65 -9.88 -19.27
N ARG A 48 7.16 -8.67 -19.13
CA ARG A 48 8.26 -8.19 -19.98
C ARG A 48 9.53 -8.06 -19.15
N LYS A 49 10.59 -8.70 -19.61
CA LYS A 49 11.90 -8.75 -18.93
C LYS A 49 12.98 -7.86 -19.55
N ASN A 50 12.73 -7.17 -20.68
CA ASN A 50 13.73 -6.24 -21.26
C ASN A 50 13.16 -5.38 -22.41
N ASN A 51 13.50 -4.08 -22.45
CA ASN A 51 13.93 -3.28 -23.63
C ASN A 51 13.78 -1.74 -23.50
N VAL A 52 14.64 -1.04 -24.25
CA VAL A 52 14.94 0.41 -24.33
C VAL A 52 13.77 1.35 -24.72
N HIS A 53 12.59 0.84 -25.09
CA HIS A 53 11.39 1.62 -25.45
C HIS A 53 10.13 1.27 -24.63
N PHE A 54 10.34 0.60 -23.50
CA PHE A 54 9.29 -0.03 -22.73
C PHE A 54 8.25 0.94 -22.16
N GLY A 55 8.70 2.06 -21.56
CA GLY A 55 7.78 3.05 -21.01
C GLY A 55 6.89 3.72 -22.07
N GLU A 56 7.36 3.87 -23.30
CA GLU A 56 6.56 4.46 -24.40
C GLU A 56 5.42 3.55 -24.85
N GLU A 57 5.61 2.22 -24.80
CA GLU A 57 4.63 1.23 -25.24
C GLU A 57 3.66 0.80 -24.12
N MET A 58 4.17 0.62 -22.91
CA MET A 58 3.39 0.04 -21.80
C MET A 58 2.66 1.07 -20.96
N MET A 59 3.21 2.27 -20.78
CA MET A 59 2.54 3.32 -20.00
C MET A 59 1.18 3.73 -20.57
N PRO A 60 0.96 3.85 -21.90
CA PRO A 60 -0.37 4.04 -22.45
C PRO A 60 -1.35 2.92 -22.05
N LEU A 61 -0.90 1.67 -22.06
CA LEU A 61 -1.72 0.52 -21.68
C LEU A 61 -2.04 0.56 -20.19
N MET A 62 -1.05 0.80 -19.33
CA MET A 62 -1.26 0.96 -17.89
C MET A 62 -2.24 2.09 -17.58
N ALA A 63 -2.05 3.27 -18.20
CA ALA A 63 -2.95 4.40 -18.05
C ALA A 63 -4.37 4.05 -18.52
N PHE A 64 -4.50 3.32 -19.63
CA PHE A 64 -5.80 2.83 -20.10
C PHE A 64 -6.44 1.88 -19.08
N LEU A 65 -5.71 0.89 -18.59
CA LEU A 65 -6.19 -0.09 -17.61
C LEU A 65 -6.61 0.58 -16.30
N LEU A 66 -5.81 1.51 -15.77
CA LEU A 66 -6.13 2.31 -14.58
C LEU A 66 -7.38 3.18 -14.74
N ARG A 67 -7.68 3.63 -15.97
CA ARG A 67 -8.83 4.49 -16.28
C ARG A 67 -10.13 3.72 -16.54
N THR A 68 -10.05 2.43 -16.85
CA THR A 68 -11.18 1.64 -17.36
C THR A 68 -11.50 0.41 -16.52
N GLY A 69 -10.49 -0.23 -15.94
CA GLY A 69 -10.63 -1.46 -15.16
C GLY A 69 -10.90 -1.22 -13.69
N THR A 70 -11.30 -2.29 -13.01
CA THR A 70 -11.19 -2.43 -11.55
C THR A 70 -9.99 -3.32 -11.28
N ILE A 71 -9.05 -2.85 -10.47
CA ILE A 71 -7.78 -3.54 -10.22
C ILE A 71 -7.82 -4.12 -8.80
N GLU A 72 -7.69 -5.44 -8.66
CA GLU A 72 -7.63 -6.08 -7.36
C GLU A 72 -6.32 -5.69 -6.64
N TYR A 73 -5.17 -5.83 -7.31
CA TYR A 73 -3.86 -5.51 -6.75
C TYR A 73 -3.06 -4.58 -7.68
N PHE A 74 -2.72 -3.38 -7.19
CA PHE A 74 -1.82 -2.46 -7.88
C PHE A 74 -0.53 -2.27 -7.11
N PHE A 75 0.62 -2.46 -7.75
CA PHE A 75 1.92 -2.09 -7.19
C PHE A 75 2.50 -0.90 -7.96
N ALA A 76 2.56 0.22 -7.26
CA ALA A 76 3.11 1.48 -7.69
C ALA A 76 4.54 1.66 -7.18
N ALA A 77 5.54 1.20 -7.96
CA ALA A 77 6.91 1.72 -7.82
C ALA A 77 7.15 2.89 -8.78
N SER A 78 8.33 3.53 -8.70
CA SER A 78 8.67 4.79 -9.37
C SER A 78 8.28 4.82 -10.85
N PHE A 79 7.39 5.74 -11.26
CA PHE A 79 6.91 5.89 -12.64
C PHE A 79 7.64 6.96 -13.46
N TRP A 80 8.67 7.60 -12.89
CA TRP A 80 9.40 8.66 -13.57
C TRP A 80 10.07 8.13 -14.87
N PRO A 81 9.96 8.83 -16.02
CA PRO A 81 9.35 10.15 -16.25
C PRO A 81 7.88 10.15 -16.76
N PHE A 82 7.16 9.03 -16.70
CA PHE A 82 5.85 8.86 -17.35
C PHE A 82 4.62 9.21 -16.47
N SER A 83 4.84 9.87 -15.33
CA SER A 83 3.80 10.20 -14.35
C SER A 83 2.63 11.01 -14.92
N GLU A 84 2.90 11.93 -15.84
CA GLU A 84 1.87 12.73 -16.54
C GLU A 84 0.84 11.87 -17.29
N MET A 85 1.25 10.71 -17.82
CA MET A 85 0.33 9.82 -18.55
C MET A 85 -0.69 9.16 -17.64
N LEU A 86 -0.35 9.00 -16.36
CA LEU A 86 -1.23 8.43 -15.35
C LEU A 86 -2.27 9.44 -14.88
N ARG A 87 -1.99 10.76 -14.96
CA ARG A 87 -2.93 11.80 -14.55
C ARG A 87 -4.27 11.65 -15.28
N THR A 88 -5.33 11.76 -14.50
CA THR A 88 -6.71 11.62 -14.97
C THR A 88 -7.66 12.30 -14.01
N ASN A 89 -8.77 12.83 -14.52
CA ASN A 89 -9.85 13.38 -13.70
C ASN A 89 -10.77 12.29 -13.14
N LYS A 90 -10.60 11.04 -13.59
CA LYS A 90 -11.34 9.87 -13.09
C LYS A 90 -10.60 9.25 -11.93
N LYS A 91 -11.33 8.82 -10.90
CA LYS A 91 -10.77 8.07 -9.79
C LYS A 91 -10.32 6.67 -10.23
N TYR A 92 -9.20 6.20 -9.69
CA TYR A 92 -8.71 4.85 -9.90
C TYR A 92 -9.51 3.86 -9.06
N ARG A 93 -10.02 2.81 -9.69
CA ARG A 93 -10.78 1.73 -9.03
C ARG A 93 -9.84 0.62 -8.60
N ILE A 94 -9.01 0.89 -7.61
CA ILE A 94 -8.01 -0.04 -7.06
C ILE A 94 -8.50 -0.52 -5.70
N LYS A 95 -8.55 -1.83 -5.46
CA LYS A 95 -8.94 -2.41 -4.16
C LYS A 95 -7.77 -2.53 -3.19
N SER A 96 -6.62 -3.00 -3.67
CA SER A 96 -5.38 -3.10 -2.89
C SER A 96 -4.25 -2.34 -3.57
N LEU A 97 -3.72 -1.33 -2.91
CA LEU A 97 -2.61 -0.49 -3.39
C LEU A 97 -1.34 -0.78 -2.60
N ARG A 98 -0.25 -1.17 -3.26
CA ARG A 98 1.11 -1.12 -2.69
C ARG A 98 1.86 0.05 -3.30
N VAL A 99 2.43 0.93 -2.48
CA VAL A 99 3.03 2.18 -2.95
C VAL A 99 4.15 2.67 -2.02
N ASP A 100 5.12 3.38 -2.59
CA ASP A 100 6.08 4.19 -1.84
C ASP A 100 5.62 5.66 -1.86
N PRO A 101 5.05 6.20 -0.75
CA PRO A 101 4.53 7.56 -0.68
C PRO A 101 5.61 8.61 -0.43
N SER A 102 6.90 8.24 -0.35
CA SER A 102 7.99 9.19 -0.20
C SER A 102 8.34 9.93 -1.51
N ASN A 103 7.77 9.47 -2.64
CA ASN A 103 7.84 10.13 -3.95
C ASN A 103 6.49 10.75 -4.34
N GLU A 104 6.54 11.77 -5.21
CA GLU A 104 5.36 12.55 -5.64
C GLU A 104 4.35 11.66 -6.40
N GLU A 105 4.84 10.72 -7.20
CA GLU A 105 4.02 9.81 -7.98
C GLU A 105 3.17 8.88 -7.11
N GLY A 106 3.75 8.37 -6.02
CA GLY A 106 3.08 7.52 -5.05
C GLY A 106 1.93 8.26 -4.38
N LEU A 107 2.19 9.48 -3.90
CA LEU A 107 1.15 10.35 -3.35
C LEU A 107 0.07 10.70 -4.38
N MET A 108 0.46 10.95 -5.64
CA MET A 108 -0.48 11.21 -6.72
C MET A 108 -1.44 10.04 -6.94
N ILE A 109 -0.93 8.80 -6.97
CA ILE A 109 -1.77 7.60 -7.10
C ILE A 109 -2.72 7.47 -5.90
N MET A 110 -2.21 7.63 -4.68
CA MET A 110 -3.03 7.58 -3.46
C MET A 110 -4.17 8.61 -3.49
N LYS A 111 -3.91 9.85 -3.90
CA LYS A 111 -4.92 10.91 -4.08
C LYS A 111 -5.96 10.56 -5.14
N GLY A 112 -5.53 9.83 -6.18
CA GLY A 112 -6.35 9.43 -7.31
C GLY A 112 -7.30 8.26 -7.05
N CYS A 113 -7.14 7.50 -5.97
CA CYS A 113 -7.99 6.35 -5.66
C CYS A 113 -9.45 6.75 -5.35
N ASP A 114 -10.38 5.86 -5.72
CA ASP A 114 -11.79 5.90 -5.35
C ASP A 114 -11.98 5.39 -3.92
N GLU A 115 -12.44 6.28 -3.03
CA GLU A 115 -12.62 6.01 -1.61
C GLU A 115 -13.65 4.93 -1.29
N LYS A 116 -14.50 4.54 -2.25
CA LYS A 116 -15.51 3.49 -2.06
C LYS A 116 -15.01 2.11 -2.48
N ILE A 117 -13.87 2.04 -3.16
CA ILE A 117 -13.32 0.82 -3.74
C ILE A 117 -12.03 0.39 -3.04
N ILE A 118 -11.19 1.35 -2.62
CA ILE A 118 -9.94 1.02 -1.94
C ILE A 118 -10.23 0.41 -0.56
N GLU A 119 -9.72 -0.79 -0.35
CA GLU A 119 -9.92 -1.57 0.87
C GLU A 119 -8.61 -1.73 1.64
N THR A 120 -7.50 -1.89 0.92
CA THR A 120 -6.16 -2.15 1.49
C THR A 120 -5.12 -1.19 0.93
N VAL A 121 -4.31 -0.60 1.80
CA VAL A 121 -3.13 0.19 1.43
C VAL A 121 -1.90 -0.39 2.10
N THR A 122 -0.90 -0.73 1.28
CA THR A 122 0.42 -1.17 1.71
C THR A 122 1.45 -0.10 1.39
N ILE A 123 1.95 0.57 2.42
CA ILE A 123 3.06 1.50 2.33
C ILE A 123 4.36 0.70 2.36
N HIS A 124 5.23 0.96 1.40
CA HIS A 124 6.58 0.42 1.35
C HIS A 124 7.58 1.57 1.28
N GLU A 125 8.35 1.74 2.35
CA GLU A 125 9.38 2.78 2.44
C GLU A 125 10.70 2.25 1.88
N ASN A 126 11.32 2.98 0.95
CA ASN A 126 12.61 2.55 0.40
C ASN A 126 13.80 3.36 0.93
N PHE A 127 13.69 4.69 1.06
CA PHE A 127 14.88 5.54 1.33
C PHE A 127 14.62 6.87 2.08
N LYS A 128 13.37 7.26 2.28
CA LYS A 128 13.00 8.57 2.83
C LYS A 128 11.82 8.44 3.79
N GLU A 129 11.81 9.30 4.79
CA GLU A 129 10.69 9.43 5.72
C GLU A 129 9.38 9.70 4.95
N ILE A 130 8.34 8.95 5.32
CA ILE A 130 7.02 9.07 4.72
C ILE A 130 6.25 10.29 5.27
N PRO A 131 5.53 11.06 4.44
CA PRO A 131 4.76 12.21 4.89
C PRO A 131 3.42 11.77 5.52
N VAL A 132 3.48 11.20 6.72
CA VAL A 132 2.32 10.58 7.39
C VAL A 132 1.12 11.50 7.48
N GLU A 133 1.31 12.75 7.89
CA GLU A 133 0.25 13.74 8.05
C GLU A 133 -0.52 14.00 6.74
N GLU A 134 0.20 14.05 5.62
CA GLU A 134 -0.42 14.22 4.31
C GLU A 134 -1.21 12.97 3.91
N ILE A 135 -0.65 11.78 4.14
CA ILE A 135 -1.25 10.49 3.80
C ILE A 135 -2.59 10.29 4.53
N VAL A 136 -2.58 10.48 5.84
CA VAL A 136 -3.77 10.25 6.68
C VAL A 136 -4.86 11.29 6.45
N ALA A 137 -4.50 12.47 5.94
CA ALA A 137 -5.46 13.50 5.55
C ALA A 137 -6.12 13.25 4.18
N LEU A 138 -5.66 12.27 3.39
CA LEU A 138 -6.18 12.02 2.04
C LEU A 138 -7.65 11.56 2.06
N PRO A 139 -8.58 12.29 1.41
CA PRO A 139 -9.98 11.89 1.36
C PRO A 139 -10.19 10.53 0.69
N SER A 140 -9.34 10.18 -0.27
CA SER A 140 -9.39 8.91 -1.00
C SER A 140 -9.14 7.69 -0.12
N LEU A 141 -8.53 7.86 1.06
CA LEU A 141 -8.09 6.76 1.92
C LEU A 141 -8.94 6.62 3.19
N LYS A 142 -9.98 7.44 3.35
CA LYS A 142 -10.82 7.43 4.55
C LYS A 142 -11.53 6.11 4.82
N SER A 143 -11.88 5.35 3.78
CA SER A 143 -12.59 4.06 3.93
C SER A 143 -11.67 2.84 3.91
N VAL A 144 -10.34 3.04 3.92
CA VAL A 144 -9.38 1.93 3.88
C VAL A 144 -9.51 1.13 5.16
N LYS A 145 -9.76 -0.18 5.02
CA LYS A 145 -9.95 -1.09 6.14
C LYS A 145 -8.67 -1.73 6.63
N THR A 146 -7.68 -1.85 5.76
CA THR A 146 -6.42 -2.50 6.11
C THR A 146 -5.25 -1.65 5.68
N TRP A 147 -4.43 -1.24 6.64
CA TRP A 147 -3.16 -0.57 6.42
C TRP A 147 -2.02 -1.53 6.69
N ASN A 148 -1.09 -1.66 5.75
CA ASN A 148 0.13 -2.42 5.92
C ASN A 148 1.33 -1.47 5.78
N LEU A 149 2.14 -1.31 6.83
CA LEU A 149 3.39 -0.57 6.79
C LEU A 149 4.54 -1.58 6.72
N LEU A 150 5.01 -1.88 5.51
CA LEU A 150 6.06 -2.88 5.28
C LEU A 150 7.40 -2.21 4.99
N GLY A 151 8.46 -2.67 5.63
CA GLY A 151 9.80 -2.14 5.40
C GLY A 151 9.98 -0.69 5.84
N VAL A 152 9.14 -0.18 6.76
CA VAL A 152 9.29 1.16 7.32
C VAL A 152 10.44 1.14 8.31
N THR A 153 11.46 1.95 8.05
CA THR A 153 12.73 1.94 8.79
C THR A 153 12.80 3.01 9.88
N TYR A 154 11.90 4.00 9.85
CA TYR A 154 11.83 5.07 10.86
C TYR A 154 10.73 4.78 11.90
N PRO A 155 11.08 4.43 13.17
CA PRO A 155 10.11 4.18 14.24
C PRO A 155 9.16 5.34 14.50
N ILE A 156 9.64 6.58 14.34
CA ILE A 156 8.85 7.81 14.49
C ILE A 156 7.71 7.85 13.47
N SER A 157 7.94 7.47 12.20
CA SER A 157 6.89 7.40 11.19
C SER A 157 5.76 6.47 11.60
N VAL A 158 6.10 5.30 12.17
CA VAL A 158 5.11 4.32 12.62
C VAL A 158 4.35 4.80 13.85
N LEU A 159 5.03 5.43 14.82
CA LEU A 159 4.37 6.04 15.97
C LEU A 159 3.37 7.11 15.56
N ILE A 160 3.78 8.02 14.67
CA ILE A 160 2.92 9.07 14.12
C ILE A 160 1.75 8.41 13.37
N PHE A 161 2.01 7.37 12.56
CA PHE A 161 0.96 6.66 11.83
C PHE A 161 -0.07 6.04 12.78
N ILE A 162 0.38 5.34 13.82
CA ILE A 162 -0.49 4.75 14.86
C ILE A 162 -1.30 5.86 15.56
N ALA A 163 -0.66 6.97 15.93
CA ALA A 163 -1.34 8.07 16.62
C ALA A 163 -2.43 8.71 15.76
N TYR A 164 -2.16 8.98 14.48
CA TYR A 164 -3.14 9.51 13.55
C TYR A 164 -4.22 8.49 13.19
N TRP A 165 -3.83 7.23 13.03
CA TRP A 165 -4.76 6.13 12.78
C TRP A 165 -5.77 6.01 13.92
N PHE A 166 -5.34 6.09 15.19
CA PHE A 166 -6.27 6.16 16.32
C PHE A 166 -7.28 7.30 16.25
N THR A 167 -6.92 8.43 15.63
CA THR A 167 -7.85 9.57 15.49
C THR A 167 -8.83 9.42 14.34
N ILE A 168 -8.52 8.60 13.34
CA ILE A 168 -9.35 8.40 12.14
C ILE A 168 -10.22 7.13 12.28
N ASP A 169 -9.72 6.11 12.98
CA ASP A 169 -10.33 4.79 13.07
C ASP A 169 -11.47 4.67 14.11
N VAL A 170 -11.88 5.78 14.70
CA VAL A 170 -13.06 5.84 15.56
C VAL A 170 -14.35 5.58 14.75
N GLU A 171 -14.32 5.33 13.43
CA GLU A 171 -15.53 5.17 12.62
C GLU A 171 -15.71 3.84 11.85
N ILE A 172 -14.65 3.06 11.56
CA ILE A 172 -14.72 2.08 10.44
C ILE A 172 -14.14 0.66 10.73
N GLU A 173 -13.70 0.36 11.96
CA GLU A 173 -13.12 -0.95 12.32
C GLU A 173 -11.94 -1.35 11.42
N THR A 174 -10.91 -0.51 11.35
CA THR A 174 -9.75 -0.80 10.50
C THR A 174 -8.70 -1.67 11.22
N ASN A 175 -7.80 -2.26 10.44
CA ASN A 175 -6.65 -3.04 10.90
C ASN A 175 -5.36 -2.36 10.43
N LEU A 176 -4.39 -2.23 11.33
CA LEU A 176 -3.05 -1.76 11.01
C LEU A 176 -2.04 -2.87 11.28
N ASN A 177 -1.38 -3.32 10.21
CA ASN A 177 -0.25 -4.24 10.27
C ASN A 177 1.03 -3.46 9.96
N THR A 178 2.07 -3.64 10.75
CA THR A 178 3.38 -3.08 10.43
C THR A 178 4.47 -4.12 10.65
N GLN A 179 5.41 -4.15 9.72
CA GLN A 179 6.65 -4.92 9.81
C GLN A 179 7.79 -3.92 9.99
N MET A 180 8.52 -4.05 11.10
CA MET A 180 9.63 -3.20 11.47
C MET A 180 10.87 -4.05 11.80
N PHE A 181 12.03 -3.41 11.75
CA PHE A 181 13.31 -4.04 12.09
C PHE A 181 13.83 -3.46 13.42
N GLY A 182 14.07 -4.31 14.42
CA GLY A 182 14.71 -3.96 15.71
C GLY A 182 13.77 -3.83 16.92
N TYR A 183 14.28 -4.17 18.12
CA TYR A 183 13.53 -4.37 19.40
C TYR A 183 12.93 -3.09 20.03
N GLU A 184 13.32 -1.92 19.54
CA GLU A 184 13.11 -0.63 20.22
C GLU A 184 11.70 -0.05 20.00
N THR A 185 10.90 -0.63 19.10
CA THR A 185 9.61 -0.02 18.69
C THR A 185 8.50 -0.28 19.72
N PHE A 186 8.43 -1.48 20.27
CA PHE A 186 7.41 -1.77 21.30
C PHE A 186 7.61 -0.89 22.54
N GLU A 187 8.85 -0.73 22.99
CA GLU A 187 9.18 0.15 24.12
C GLU A 187 8.75 1.60 23.83
N LEU A 188 9.08 2.12 22.65
CA LEU A 188 8.68 3.45 22.21
C LEU A 188 7.14 3.63 22.19
N ILE A 189 6.39 2.65 21.72
CA ILE A 189 4.91 2.67 21.73
C ILE A 189 4.41 2.70 23.18
N THR A 190 4.96 1.84 24.04
CA THR A 190 4.52 1.77 25.44
C THR A 190 4.84 3.03 26.22
N ASP A 191 6.00 3.65 25.97
CA ASP A 191 6.39 4.92 26.58
C ASP A 191 5.48 6.06 26.11
N PHE A 192 5.26 6.15 24.78
CA PHE A 192 4.43 7.20 24.17
C PHE A 192 2.97 7.13 24.63
N PHE A 193 2.41 5.93 24.75
CA PHE A 193 1.02 5.71 25.19
C PHE A 193 0.89 5.34 26.67
N SER A 194 1.93 5.47 27.48
CA SER A 194 1.99 5.00 28.88
C SER A 194 0.77 5.38 29.73
N GLN A 195 0.25 6.61 29.58
CA GLN A 195 -0.92 7.10 30.32
C GLN A 195 -2.26 6.50 29.86
N ARG A 196 -2.26 5.78 28.74
CA ARG A 196 -3.44 5.19 28.09
C ARG A 196 -3.44 3.66 28.10
N ILE A 197 -2.36 3.03 28.59
CA ILE A 197 -2.27 1.57 28.68
C ILE A 197 -3.20 1.08 29.79
N GLU A 198 -4.13 0.19 29.44
CA GLU A 198 -4.99 -0.51 30.40
C GLU A 198 -4.37 -1.85 30.84
N HIS A 199 -3.67 -2.53 29.92
CA HIS A 199 -3.05 -3.81 30.17
C HIS A 199 -1.80 -4.00 29.31
N GLN A 200 -0.77 -4.64 29.86
CA GLN A 200 0.49 -4.93 29.17
C GLN A 200 1.05 -6.28 29.59
N THR A 201 1.52 -7.04 28.61
CA THR A 201 2.37 -8.24 28.75
C THR A 201 3.62 -8.06 27.88
N ASP A 202 4.55 -9.01 27.95
CA ASP A 202 5.89 -8.93 27.31
C ASP A 202 5.87 -8.61 25.81
N ASN A 203 4.77 -8.89 25.11
CA ASN A 203 4.63 -8.70 23.67
C ASN A 203 3.26 -8.16 23.24
N LYS A 204 2.46 -7.62 24.16
CA LYS A 204 1.11 -7.14 23.87
C LYS A 204 0.74 -6.02 24.82
N CYS A 205 0.17 -4.95 24.30
CA CYS A 205 -0.43 -3.90 25.12
C CYS A 205 -1.83 -3.53 24.61
N THR A 206 -2.72 -3.19 25.52
CA THR A 206 -4.05 -2.68 25.21
C THR A 206 -4.09 -1.20 25.58
N ILE A 207 -4.34 -0.36 24.58
CA ILE A 207 -4.34 1.10 24.68
C ILE A 207 -5.79 1.58 24.61
N ARG A 208 -6.24 2.31 25.63
CA ARG A 208 -7.55 2.97 25.64
C ARG A 208 -7.48 4.29 24.90
N ILE A 209 -8.34 4.46 23.89
CA ILE A 209 -8.41 5.69 23.10
C ILE A 209 -9.44 6.66 23.72
N ASP A 210 -10.58 6.13 24.15
CA ASP A 210 -11.62 6.86 24.89
C ASP A 210 -12.44 5.89 25.79
N ASP A 211 -13.48 6.40 26.44
CA ASP A 211 -14.32 5.61 27.37
C ASP A 211 -15.08 4.44 26.71
N ARG A 212 -15.10 4.36 25.38
CA ARG A 212 -15.88 3.39 24.61
C ARG A 212 -15.03 2.50 23.71
N LYS A 213 -13.75 2.82 23.49
CA LYS A 213 -12.93 2.15 22.47
C LYS A 213 -11.55 1.78 22.97
N ARG A 214 -11.15 0.57 22.61
CA ARG A 214 -9.86 -0.02 22.95
C ARG A 214 -9.16 -0.46 21.68
N VAL A 215 -7.86 -0.20 21.59
CA VAL A 215 -7.02 -0.83 20.58
C VAL A 215 -6.12 -1.84 21.27
N THR A 216 -6.13 -3.05 20.76
CA THR A 216 -5.14 -4.07 21.10
C THR A 216 -3.96 -3.94 20.14
N VAL A 217 -2.78 -3.66 20.68
CA VAL A 217 -1.52 -3.67 19.97
C VAL A 217 -0.78 -4.94 20.35
N THR A 218 -0.58 -5.83 19.40
CA THR A 218 0.17 -7.07 19.60
C THR A 218 1.48 -7.00 18.83
N VAL A 219 2.60 -7.23 19.50
CA VAL A 219 3.92 -7.31 18.88
C VAL A 219 4.32 -8.77 18.76
N THR A 220 4.61 -9.21 17.55
CA THR A 220 5.12 -10.55 17.26
C THR A 220 6.54 -10.41 16.78
N ILE A 221 7.49 -10.95 17.54
CA ILE A 221 8.90 -10.97 17.18
C ILE A 221 9.19 -12.27 16.44
N ILE A 222 9.70 -12.18 15.22
CA ILE A 222 10.13 -13.31 14.40
C ILE A 222 11.67 -13.29 14.30
N GLU A 223 12.32 -14.27 14.91
CA GLU A 223 13.77 -14.48 14.78
C GLU A 223 14.08 -15.35 13.56
N VAL A 224 14.82 -14.81 12.58
CA VAL A 224 15.32 -15.59 11.44
C VAL A 224 16.78 -15.99 11.70
N LYS A 225 17.08 -17.29 11.73
CA LYS A 225 18.44 -17.82 11.95
C LYS A 225 19.23 -17.88 10.63
N GLU A 226 20.53 -17.58 10.74
CA GLU A 226 21.65 -17.59 9.75
C GLU A 226 22.20 -16.21 9.34
N LEU A 227 21.43 -15.14 9.50
CA LEU A 227 21.88 -13.75 9.69
C LEU A 227 20.87 -13.15 10.68
N ILE A 228 21.28 -12.69 11.86
CA ILE A 228 20.33 -12.23 12.89
C ILE A 228 19.66 -10.94 12.39
N VAL A 229 18.52 -11.11 11.74
CA VAL A 229 17.53 -10.05 11.49
C VAL A 229 16.37 -10.37 12.42
N VAL A 230 16.16 -9.50 13.39
CA VAL A 230 14.99 -9.56 14.27
C VAL A 230 13.91 -8.72 13.61
N GLU A 231 12.85 -9.35 13.13
CA GLU A 231 11.70 -8.68 12.56
C GLU A 231 10.60 -8.56 13.62
N GLU A 232 10.15 -7.35 13.90
CA GLU A 232 9.01 -7.08 14.77
C GLU A 232 7.78 -6.78 13.92
N PHE A 233 6.68 -7.48 14.20
CA PHE A 233 5.40 -7.22 13.58
C PHE A 233 4.46 -6.64 14.62
N ILE A 234 3.95 -5.44 14.38
CA ILE A 234 2.88 -4.89 15.21
C ILE A 234 1.57 -5.06 14.47
N VAL A 235 0.63 -5.76 15.10
CA VAL A 235 -0.74 -5.90 14.65
C VAL A 235 -1.60 -5.11 15.62
N ALA A 236 -2.24 -4.04 15.12
CA ALA A 236 -3.17 -3.23 15.89
C ALA A 236 -4.60 -3.45 15.40
N GLU A 237 -5.48 -3.85 16.32
CA GLU A 237 -6.90 -4.13 16.09
C GLU A 237 -7.76 -3.25 17.01
N VAL A 238 -8.81 -2.63 16.47
CA VAL A 238 -9.78 -1.84 17.25
C VAL A 238 -10.95 -2.72 17.70
N HIS A 239 -11.35 -2.60 18.96
CA HIS A 239 -12.52 -3.28 19.53
C HIS A 239 -13.54 -2.25 20.07
N LEU A 240 -14.82 -2.51 19.81
CA LEU A 240 -15.98 -1.74 20.30
C LEU A 240 -16.59 -2.34 21.57
#